data_AF-A0A2G4F9A5-F1
#
_entry.id   AF-A0A2G4F9A5-F1
#
_cell.length_a   1.000
_cell.length_b   1.000
_cell.length_c   1.000
_cell.angle_alpha   90.00
_cell.angle_beta   90.00
_cell.angle_gamma   90.00
#
_symmetry.space_group_name_H-M   'P 1'
#
loop_
_entity.id
_entity.type
_entity.pdbx_description
1 polymer ?
#
loop_
_entity_poly.entity_id
_entity_poly.type
_entity_poly.pdbx_seq_one_letter_code
_entity_poly.pdbx_strand_id
1 'polypeptide(L)'
;MSNPQDPSPPELPPQDAAATGVPVEVEADDGLGQKRAKRTFWQKFGGEGFMASVAIHVLLILIAAFLIISVSKESAKKDPNSFATGSGGGAAGDKAKQFKTRLQPKNPKTTAKTPTRITSKSTTATIALPDVPTVAVSSMNAGLMGGGSSKGFGGGSGGGIGSGMGVGRGNGKNFVSVFGSKMAVNGLPGTFYDFKQNKSGKPTPMMGGAPEKFGDPSNSAAIGLYNKEVNEFLDKGFSTSSLADVFRAPDTLLASQIFIPPCPATEAPKAYGVGELCKPSRWIAHYKGAVKPPQNGKFRFVGSGDDFLLVRWDRKVVLDSGYQHFISGNTNVYPGFGQKPYDETRPSKLGKPLRCGPWINATRDKETPLEIVIGETPGGTFYAIVLIEVADASGKPDGQLRLFRMTTDDLPDAIKNGHPSIPGVDMTGGDWIFKPVKASVSR
;
A
#
# COMPACT_ATOMS: atom_id res chain seq x y z
N MET A 1 -19.46 83.95 -12.73
CA MET A 1 -18.60 82.79 -12.37
C MET A 1 -18.82 81.72 -13.42
N SER A 2 -17.86 81.50 -14.34
CA SER A 2 -17.71 80.30 -15.21
C SER A 2 -16.79 80.58 -16.43
N ASN A 3 -15.69 79.81 -16.61
CA ASN A 3 -14.94 79.34 -17.81
C ASN A 3 -13.44 79.08 -17.43
N PRO A 4 -12.55 78.41 -18.23
CA PRO A 4 -12.68 77.60 -19.47
C PRO A 4 -11.93 76.21 -19.47
N GLN A 5 -11.98 75.49 -20.61
CA GLN A 5 -11.43 74.15 -20.94
C GLN A 5 -10.45 74.18 -22.15
N ASP A 6 -9.52 73.20 -22.26
CA ASP A 6 -8.95 72.56 -23.49
C ASP A 6 -7.87 71.48 -23.14
N PRO A 7 -7.29 70.63 -24.04
CA PRO A 7 -7.77 69.88 -25.24
C PRO A 7 -7.25 68.39 -25.42
N SER A 8 -7.59 67.74 -26.55
CA SER A 8 -7.40 66.31 -26.98
C SER A 8 -6.18 65.99 -27.91
N PRO A 9 -5.94 64.70 -28.30
CA PRO A 9 -5.37 64.33 -29.63
C PRO A 9 -6.07 63.17 -30.41
N PRO A 10 -5.72 62.91 -31.71
CA PRO A 10 -6.62 62.41 -32.78
C PRO A 10 -6.37 60.98 -33.37
N GLU A 11 -7.20 60.59 -34.36
CA GLU A 11 -7.48 59.25 -34.97
C GLU A 11 -6.84 58.99 -36.38
N LEU A 12 -6.81 57.71 -36.82
CA LEU A 12 -6.11 57.08 -37.98
C LEU A 12 -6.73 57.31 -39.39
N PRO A 13 -5.97 57.01 -40.49
CA PRO A 13 -6.55 56.31 -41.65
C PRO A 13 -5.64 55.22 -42.35
N PRO A 14 -6.18 54.44 -43.34
CA PRO A 14 -5.78 53.05 -43.70
C PRO A 14 -5.20 52.89 -45.12
N GLN A 15 -4.62 51.71 -45.48
CA GLN A 15 -4.35 51.35 -46.90
C GLN A 15 -4.44 49.83 -47.21
N ASP A 16 -5.14 49.55 -48.32
CA ASP A 16 -5.41 48.28 -49.01
C ASP A 16 -4.38 47.97 -50.12
N ALA A 17 -4.45 46.71 -50.59
CA ALA A 17 -4.19 46.21 -51.97
C ALA A 17 -2.79 45.67 -52.38
N ALA A 18 -2.87 44.53 -53.07
CA ALA A 18 -1.83 43.69 -53.64
C ALA A 18 -1.35 44.15 -55.03
N ALA A 19 -0.12 43.79 -55.43
CA ALA A 19 0.29 43.54 -56.83
C ALA A 19 1.72 42.94 -56.95
N THR A 20 1.94 42.26 -58.07
CA THR A 20 2.97 41.31 -58.51
C THR A 20 4.10 41.88 -59.40
N GLY A 21 5.26 41.18 -59.48
CA GLY A 21 6.25 41.13 -60.59
C GLY A 21 7.20 42.33 -60.74
N VAL A 22 8.48 42.28 -61.16
CA VAL A 22 9.21 41.48 -62.19
C VAL A 22 10.77 41.50 -61.87
N PRO A 23 11.72 40.94 -62.68
CA PRO A 23 12.87 40.16 -62.20
C PRO A 23 14.24 40.84 -62.42
N VAL A 24 15.34 40.25 -61.91
CA VAL A 24 16.69 40.60 -62.37
C VAL A 24 17.51 39.33 -62.59
N GLU A 25 18.00 39.22 -63.81
CA GLU A 25 18.87 38.21 -64.38
C GLU A 25 20.31 38.77 -64.39
N VAL A 26 21.30 38.00 -63.93
CA VAL A 26 22.72 38.28 -64.22
C VAL A 26 23.47 36.96 -64.38
N GLU A 27 24.04 36.80 -65.58
CA GLU A 27 24.91 35.71 -66.03
C GLU A 27 26.30 35.71 -65.34
N ALA A 28 26.96 34.56 -65.45
CA ALA A 28 28.20 34.15 -64.83
C ALA A 28 29.49 34.69 -65.49
N ASP A 29 30.61 34.62 -64.76
CA ASP A 29 31.89 34.18 -65.35
C ASP A 29 32.84 33.58 -64.30
N ASP A 30 33.74 32.75 -64.81
CA ASP A 30 34.52 31.66 -64.25
C ASP A 30 35.78 32.02 -63.44
N GLY A 31 36.19 31.05 -62.61
CA GLY A 31 37.60 30.69 -62.48
C GLY A 31 38.28 30.94 -61.14
N LEU A 32 38.50 29.86 -60.37
CA LEU A 32 39.84 29.37 -59.97
C LEU A 32 39.70 28.14 -59.05
N GLY A 33 40.42 27.07 -59.40
CA GLY A 33 40.11 25.71 -59.00
C GLY A 33 40.47 25.31 -57.57
N GLN A 34 39.59 24.53 -56.96
CA GLN A 34 39.97 23.49 -56.01
C GLN A 34 39.23 22.20 -56.39
N LYS A 35 39.99 21.13 -56.62
CA LYS A 35 39.47 19.78 -56.89
C LYS A 35 38.54 19.38 -55.75
N ARG A 36 37.23 19.44 -55.98
CA ARG A 36 36.20 19.05 -55.03
C ARG A 36 36.24 17.54 -54.87
N ALA A 37 37.00 17.04 -53.88
CA ALA A 37 36.96 15.64 -53.50
C ALA A 37 35.51 15.25 -53.21
N LYS A 38 34.98 14.25 -53.93
CA LYS A 38 33.62 13.74 -53.73
C LYS A 38 33.55 13.10 -52.34
N ARG A 39 33.20 13.88 -51.32
CA ARG A 39 32.84 13.36 -49.98
C ARG A 39 31.60 12.48 -50.12
N THR A 40 31.70 11.25 -49.63
CA THR A 40 30.63 10.27 -49.67
C THR A 40 29.43 10.76 -48.87
N PHE A 41 28.23 10.30 -49.24
CA PHE A 41 26.96 10.70 -48.63
C PHE A 41 26.95 10.56 -47.09
N TRP A 42 27.76 9.62 -46.58
CA TRP A 42 27.92 9.29 -45.16
C TRP A 42 28.68 10.35 -44.34
N GLN A 43 29.65 11.04 -44.96
CA GLN A 43 30.38 12.14 -44.31
C GLN A 43 29.55 13.44 -44.24
N LYS A 44 28.54 13.59 -45.11
CA LYS A 44 27.65 14.76 -45.10
C LYS A 44 26.59 14.70 -43.99
N PHE A 45 26.26 13.51 -43.49
CA PHE A 45 25.28 13.28 -42.41
C PHE A 45 25.90 13.09 -41.02
N GLY A 46 27.20 13.32 -40.86
CA GLY A 46 27.86 13.23 -39.55
C GLY A 46 28.07 11.80 -39.04
N GLY A 47 28.17 10.80 -39.93
CA GLY A 47 28.39 9.39 -39.56
C GLY A 47 29.67 9.15 -38.73
N GLU A 48 30.66 10.02 -38.86
CA GLU A 48 31.87 10.02 -38.00
C GLU A 48 31.52 10.32 -36.53
N GLY A 49 30.59 11.24 -36.27
CA GLY A 49 30.12 11.57 -34.92
C GLY A 49 29.23 10.46 -34.32
N PHE A 50 28.45 9.77 -35.15
CA PHE A 50 27.65 8.63 -34.72
C PHE A 50 28.54 7.45 -34.26
N MET A 51 29.57 7.10 -35.04
CA MET A 51 30.49 6.02 -34.65
C MET A 51 31.34 6.38 -33.44
N ALA A 52 31.75 7.65 -33.29
CA ALA A 52 32.41 8.12 -32.08
C ALA A 52 31.50 7.99 -30.84
N SER A 53 30.22 8.34 -30.97
CA SER A 53 29.24 8.20 -29.88
C SER A 53 29.02 6.74 -29.48
N VAL A 54 28.87 5.84 -30.45
CA VAL A 54 28.73 4.40 -30.18
C VAL A 54 29.99 3.82 -29.53
N ALA A 55 31.18 4.22 -30.00
CA ALA A 55 32.45 3.77 -29.42
C ALA A 55 32.61 4.22 -27.96
N ILE A 56 32.23 5.46 -27.63
CA ILE A 56 32.26 5.98 -26.26
C ILE A 56 31.29 5.21 -25.36
N HIS A 57 30.08 4.90 -25.82
CA HIS A 57 29.12 4.14 -25.03
C HIS A 57 29.59 2.72 -24.75
N VAL A 58 30.17 2.04 -25.74
CA VAL A 58 30.75 0.70 -25.55
C VAL A 58 31.91 0.74 -24.56
N LEU A 59 32.77 1.76 -24.63
CA LEU A 59 33.87 1.94 -23.68
C LEU A 59 33.38 2.15 -22.25
N LEU A 60 32.34 2.97 -22.05
CA LEU A 60 31.75 3.21 -20.74
C LEU A 60 31.12 1.95 -20.14
N ILE A 61 30.48 1.12 -20.96
CA ILE A 61 29.93 -0.18 -20.53
C ILE A 61 31.05 -1.13 -20.07
N LEU A 62 32.18 -1.17 -20.80
CA LEU A 62 33.32 -2.00 -20.43
C LEU A 62 33.98 -1.53 -19.12
N ILE A 63 34.11 -0.21 -18.91
CA ILE A 63 34.62 0.36 -17.66
C ILE A 63 33.68 0.02 -16.49
N ALA A 64 32.37 0.16 -16.67
CA ALA A 64 31.39 -0.19 -15.64
C ALA A 64 31.43 -1.69 -15.27
N ALA A 65 31.53 -2.57 -16.27
CA ALA A 65 31.69 -4.01 -16.04
C ALA A 65 32.99 -4.32 -15.27
N PHE A 66 34.10 -3.67 -15.63
CA PHE A 66 35.37 -3.84 -14.93
C PHE A 66 35.29 -3.36 -13.47
N LEU A 67 34.68 -2.21 -13.20
CA LEU A 67 34.49 -1.69 -11.84
C LEU A 67 33.61 -2.60 -10.98
N ILE A 68 32.54 -3.16 -11.53
CA ILE A 68 31.70 -4.12 -10.80
C ILE A 68 32.51 -5.35 -10.43
N ILE A 69 33.31 -5.90 -11.37
CA ILE A 69 34.11 -7.08 -11.12
C ILE A 69 35.25 -6.80 -10.13
N SER A 70 35.87 -5.62 -10.17
CA SER A 70 36.94 -5.26 -9.23
C SER A 70 36.42 -5.04 -7.80
N VAL A 71 35.33 -4.29 -7.64
CA VAL A 71 34.69 -4.05 -6.33
C VAL A 71 34.12 -5.34 -5.72
N SER A 72 33.59 -6.24 -6.56
CA SER A 72 33.06 -7.52 -6.09
C SER A 72 34.14 -8.51 -5.64
N LYS A 73 35.37 -8.38 -6.14
CA LYS A 73 36.51 -9.23 -5.73
C LYS A 73 37.16 -8.76 -4.41
N GLU A 74 37.15 -7.46 -4.12
CA GLU A 74 37.71 -6.92 -2.87
C GLU A 74 36.84 -7.27 -1.64
N SER A 75 35.52 -7.41 -1.84
CA SER A 75 34.55 -7.73 -0.77
C SER A 75 34.59 -9.20 -0.30
N ALA A 76 35.45 -10.03 -0.91
CA ALA A 76 35.56 -11.46 -0.62
C ALA A 76 36.64 -11.82 0.42
N LYS A 77 37.25 -10.85 1.11
CA LYS A 77 38.06 -11.12 2.30
C LYS A 77 37.15 -11.29 3.52
N LYS A 78 36.90 -12.56 3.86
CA LYS A 78 36.22 -12.99 5.09
C LYS A 78 37.04 -12.60 6.33
N ASP A 79 36.41 -11.90 7.26
CA ASP A 79 36.89 -11.73 8.63
C ASP A 79 36.99 -13.10 9.35
N PRO A 80 38.09 -13.39 10.07
CA PRO A 80 38.35 -14.69 10.68
C PRO A 80 37.78 -14.82 12.10
N ASN A 81 36.57 -14.34 12.39
CA ASN A 81 35.94 -14.48 13.71
C ASN A 81 34.40 -14.60 13.70
N SER A 82 33.84 -15.37 12.76
CA SER A 82 32.45 -15.82 12.87
C SER A 82 32.41 -17.29 13.31
N PHE A 83 32.10 -17.48 14.58
CA PHE A 83 31.90 -18.80 15.17
C PHE A 83 30.66 -19.49 14.58
N ALA A 84 30.84 -20.78 14.32
CA ALA A 84 29.96 -21.72 13.66
C ALA A 84 28.50 -21.74 14.18
N THR A 85 27.55 -21.58 13.25
CA THR A 85 26.37 -22.45 13.20
C THR A 85 26.19 -22.92 11.76
N GLY A 86 26.07 -24.24 11.58
CA GLY A 86 26.25 -24.93 10.32
C GLY A 86 25.29 -24.47 9.22
N SER A 87 25.87 -23.88 8.18
CA SER A 87 25.37 -23.98 6.80
C SER A 87 26.57 -24.02 5.86
N GLY A 88 27.24 -25.17 5.87
CA GLY A 88 28.25 -25.47 4.87
C GLY A 88 27.59 -25.91 3.57
N GLY A 89 28.08 -25.38 2.45
CA GLY A 89 27.95 -26.05 1.14
C GLY A 89 27.54 -25.14 0.00
N GLY A 90 28.52 -24.44 -0.57
CA GLY A 90 28.43 -23.90 -1.91
C GLY A 90 28.33 -25.00 -2.98
N ALA A 91 28.02 -24.59 -4.20
CA ALA A 91 27.82 -25.43 -5.36
C ALA A 91 29.09 -26.21 -5.75
N ALA A 92 29.22 -27.45 -5.27
CA ALA A 92 29.94 -28.58 -5.86
C ALA A 92 30.04 -29.70 -4.81
N GLY A 93 29.12 -30.67 -4.84
CA GLY A 93 29.16 -31.84 -3.96
C GLY A 93 28.06 -32.83 -4.33
N ASP A 94 28.41 -34.12 -4.37
CA ASP A 94 27.59 -35.21 -4.90
C ASP A 94 26.18 -35.28 -4.32
N LYS A 95 25.21 -35.61 -5.19
CA LYS A 95 23.79 -35.72 -4.84
C LYS A 95 23.61 -36.66 -3.64
N ALA A 96 23.11 -36.12 -2.54
CA ALA A 96 22.76 -36.90 -1.35
C ALA A 96 21.71 -37.97 -1.71
N LYS A 97 22.05 -39.23 -1.42
CA LYS A 97 21.17 -40.40 -1.57
C LYS A 97 19.86 -40.17 -0.82
N GLN A 98 18.73 -40.28 -1.51
CA GLN A 98 17.40 -40.24 -0.91
C GLN A 98 17.19 -41.47 -0.03
N PHE A 99 17.27 -41.31 1.29
CA PHE A 99 16.72 -42.29 2.22
C PHE A 99 15.20 -42.12 2.29
N LYS A 100 14.45 -43.07 1.70
CA LYS A 100 13.00 -43.18 1.89
C LYS A 100 12.72 -43.70 3.30
N THR A 101 12.64 -42.81 4.28
CA THR A 101 12.02 -43.14 5.55
C THR A 101 10.50 -43.02 5.37
N ARG A 102 9.82 -44.15 5.16
CA ARG A 102 8.36 -44.24 5.28
C ARG A 102 7.97 -43.83 6.71
N LEU A 103 7.50 -42.61 6.90
CA LEU A 103 6.71 -42.26 8.08
C LEU A 103 5.37 -42.98 7.95
N GLN A 104 5.15 -43.99 8.78
CA GLN A 104 3.81 -44.50 9.04
C GLN A 104 2.94 -43.34 9.55
N PRO A 105 1.77 -43.10 8.96
CA PRO A 105 0.84 -42.11 9.49
C PRO A 105 0.33 -42.58 10.85
N LYS A 106 0.72 -41.88 11.93
CA LYS A 106 0.01 -41.98 13.21
C LYS A 106 -1.38 -41.36 13.00
N ASN A 107 -2.42 -42.14 13.27
CA ASN A 107 -3.81 -41.70 13.25
C ASN A 107 -3.95 -40.31 13.91
N PRO A 108 -4.46 -39.29 13.20
CA PRO A 108 -4.79 -38.02 13.84
C PRO A 108 -5.91 -38.27 14.84
N LYS A 109 -5.63 -38.10 16.14
CA LYS A 109 -6.68 -38.03 17.16
C LYS A 109 -7.59 -36.86 16.78
N THR A 110 -8.82 -37.18 16.39
CA THR A 110 -9.84 -36.21 16.02
C THR A 110 -10.17 -35.33 17.22
N THR A 111 -9.80 -34.05 17.17
CA THR A 111 -10.23 -33.03 18.15
C THR A 111 -11.62 -32.46 17.82
N ALA A 112 -12.52 -33.31 17.30
CA ALA A 112 -13.93 -32.99 17.19
C ALA A 112 -14.58 -33.25 18.56
N LYS A 113 -14.75 -32.18 19.36
CA LYS A 113 -15.58 -32.25 20.57
C LYS A 113 -17.04 -32.39 20.12
N THR A 114 -17.58 -33.60 20.19
CA THR A 114 -19.03 -33.83 20.12
C THR A 114 -19.67 -33.12 21.32
N PRO A 115 -20.70 -32.27 21.15
CA PRO A 115 -21.39 -31.68 22.28
C PRO A 115 -22.10 -32.79 23.08
N THR A 116 -21.73 -32.98 24.34
CA THR A 116 -22.43 -33.88 25.24
C THR A 116 -23.72 -33.22 25.74
N ARG A 117 -24.86 -33.85 25.45
CA ARG A 117 -26.17 -33.42 25.93
C ARG A 117 -26.28 -33.70 27.43
N ILE A 118 -26.60 -32.69 28.24
CA ILE A 118 -27.01 -32.90 29.63
C ILE A 118 -28.46 -33.39 29.58
N THR A 119 -28.71 -34.66 29.95
CA THR A 119 -30.07 -35.21 30.08
C THR A 119 -30.27 -35.73 31.49
N SER A 120 -31.48 -35.52 32.03
CA SER A 120 -31.90 -36.05 33.33
C SER A 120 -32.24 -37.53 33.18
N LYS A 121 -31.74 -38.38 34.09
CA LYS A 121 -32.04 -39.83 34.14
C LYS A 121 -33.30 -40.16 34.97
N SER A 122 -34.15 -39.18 35.30
CA SER A 122 -35.36 -39.44 36.07
C SER A 122 -36.42 -40.15 35.24
N THR A 123 -36.99 -41.23 35.78
CA THR A 123 -38.07 -42.03 35.18
C THR A 123 -39.43 -41.31 35.15
N THR A 124 -39.53 -40.11 35.73
CA THR A 124 -40.77 -39.29 35.79
C THR A 124 -40.69 -37.98 34.99
N ALA A 125 -39.73 -37.81 34.07
CA ALA A 125 -39.64 -36.60 33.26
C ALA A 125 -40.78 -36.50 32.22
N THR A 126 -41.68 -35.52 32.39
CA THR A 126 -42.87 -35.25 31.56
C THR A 126 -42.58 -34.71 30.15
N ILE A 127 -41.32 -34.44 29.78
CA ILE A 127 -40.96 -33.92 28.46
C ILE A 127 -39.87 -34.81 27.83
N ALA A 128 -40.27 -35.65 26.88
CA ALA A 128 -39.37 -36.35 25.97
C ALA A 128 -39.11 -35.48 24.73
N LEU A 129 -37.84 -35.14 24.48
CA LEU A 129 -37.42 -34.49 23.23
C LEU A 129 -37.24 -35.55 22.14
N PRO A 130 -37.69 -35.33 20.90
CA PRO A 130 -37.55 -36.30 19.81
C PRO A 130 -36.08 -36.52 19.42
N ASP A 131 -35.79 -37.73 18.92
CA ASP A 131 -34.46 -38.10 18.42
C ASP A 131 -34.08 -37.27 17.19
N VAL A 132 -32.86 -36.75 17.19
CA VAL A 132 -32.30 -36.07 16.02
C VAL A 132 -31.88 -37.12 14.98
N PRO A 133 -32.22 -36.94 13.69
CA PRO A 133 -31.77 -37.86 12.67
C PRO A 133 -30.24 -37.91 12.63
N THR A 134 -29.68 -39.12 12.65
CA THR A 134 -28.26 -39.36 12.40
C THR A 134 -27.91 -38.77 11.03
N VAL A 135 -27.17 -37.66 11.03
CA VAL A 135 -26.51 -37.18 9.82
C VAL A 135 -25.43 -38.20 9.45
N ALA A 136 -25.78 -39.13 8.57
CA ALA A 136 -24.82 -39.96 7.89
C ALA A 136 -23.87 -39.03 7.13
N VAL A 137 -22.64 -38.91 7.60
CA VAL A 137 -21.53 -38.29 6.86
C VAL A 137 -21.16 -39.21 5.70
N SER A 138 -21.99 -39.19 4.66
CA SER A 138 -21.85 -40.02 3.48
C SER A 138 -21.89 -39.15 2.21
N SER A 139 -20.91 -38.25 2.05
CA SER A 139 -20.56 -37.69 0.72
C SER A 139 -19.25 -36.88 0.70
N MET A 140 -18.18 -37.35 1.37
CA MET A 140 -16.82 -36.84 1.09
C MET A 140 -15.90 -37.85 0.40
N ASN A 141 -16.41 -39.05 0.05
CA ASN A 141 -15.65 -40.07 -0.68
C ASN A 141 -16.14 -40.34 -2.12
N ALA A 142 -17.10 -39.57 -2.63
CA ALA A 142 -17.66 -39.77 -3.98
C ALA A 142 -16.94 -38.99 -5.10
N GLY A 143 -15.80 -38.35 -4.81
CA GLY A 143 -15.00 -37.62 -5.81
C GLY A 143 -13.71 -38.32 -6.26
N LEU A 144 -13.37 -39.50 -5.71
CA LEU A 144 -12.05 -40.10 -5.88
C LEU A 144 -11.98 -41.24 -6.92
N MET A 145 -13.09 -41.59 -7.57
CA MET A 145 -13.15 -42.68 -8.55
C MET A 145 -13.75 -42.17 -9.85
N GLY A 146 -13.00 -41.34 -10.57
CA GLY A 146 -13.37 -40.84 -11.90
C GLY A 146 -12.26 -39.95 -12.44
N GLY A 147 -11.37 -40.52 -13.25
CA GLY A 147 -10.18 -39.86 -13.76
C GLY A 147 -10.49 -38.56 -14.50
N GLY A 148 -9.66 -37.54 -14.26
CA GLY A 148 -9.75 -36.25 -14.93
C GLY A 148 -9.02 -35.16 -14.16
N SER A 149 -7.79 -34.89 -14.57
CA SER A 149 -6.90 -33.83 -14.13
C SER A 149 -7.62 -32.54 -13.70
N SER A 150 -7.70 -32.28 -12.40
CA SER A 150 -7.89 -30.92 -11.88
C SER A 150 -6.98 -30.73 -10.67
N LYS A 151 -6.08 -29.74 -10.78
CA LYS A 151 -5.26 -29.24 -9.67
C LYS A 151 -6.20 -28.59 -8.66
N GLY A 152 -6.75 -29.41 -7.76
CA GLY A 152 -7.54 -29.01 -6.62
C GLY A 152 -6.66 -28.85 -5.38
N PHE A 153 -6.91 -27.76 -4.67
CA PHE A 153 -6.40 -27.34 -3.37
C PHE A 153 -5.96 -28.45 -2.40
N GLY A 154 -4.78 -28.27 -1.82
CA GLY A 154 -4.42 -28.83 -0.51
C GLY A 154 -3.17 -29.70 -0.50
N GLY A 155 -2.07 -29.12 0.00
CA GLY A 155 -1.00 -29.90 0.65
C GLY A 155 -0.02 -30.58 -0.30
N GLY A 156 0.87 -29.80 -0.90
CA GLY A 156 2.08 -30.33 -1.54
C GLY A 156 3.32 -29.62 -1.00
N SER A 157 4.17 -30.34 -0.28
CA SER A 157 5.56 -29.95 -0.08
C SER A 157 6.26 -29.96 -1.43
N GLY A 158 6.22 -28.84 -2.14
CA GLY A 158 6.95 -28.61 -3.39
C GLY A 158 7.93 -27.47 -3.17
N GLY A 159 9.22 -27.74 -3.28
CA GLY A 159 10.25 -26.71 -3.35
C GLY A 159 9.94 -25.76 -4.49
N GLY A 160 9.70 -24.50 -4.15
CA GLY A 160 9.48 -23.40 -5.08
C GLY A 160 9.97 -22.12 -4.40
N ILE A 161 10.83 -21.39 -5.09
CA ILE A 161 11.51 -20.19 -4.61
C ILE A 161 10.44 -19.09 -4.43
N GLY A 162 10.00 -18.91 -3.19
CA GLY A 162 8.96 -17.95 -2.80
C GLY A 162 8.94 -17.77 -1.28
N SER A 163 10.11 -17.52 -0.68
CA SER A 163 10.30 -17.35 0.77
C SER A 163 10.18 -15.90 1.23
N GLY A 164 9.40 -15.07 0.55
CA GLY A 164 9.26 -13.66 0.87
C GLY A 164 8.42 -13.45 2.14
N MET A 165 9.02 -13.65 3.32
CA MET A 165 8.48 -13.06 4.56
C MET A 165 8.39 -11.55 4.32
N GLY A 166 7.18 -10.99 4.40
CA GLY A 166 7.03 -9.54 4.34
C GLY A 166 7.68 -8.85 5.54
N VAL A 167 7.58 -7.53 5.64
CA VAL A 167 8.03 -6.77 6.82
C VAL A 167 7.17 -7.18 8.03
N GLY A 168 7.69 -8.11 8.83
CA GLY A 168 7.01 -8.67 9.99
C GLY A 168 7.77 -9.82 10.65
N ARG A 169 7.31 -10.26 11.82
CA ARG A 169 7.98 -11.29 12.65
C ARG A 169 7.20 -12.59 12.66
N GLY A 170 7.85 -13.73 12.36
CA GLY A 170 7.37 -15.08 12.68
C GLY A 170 7.44 -16.08 11.52
N ASN A 171 7.68 -17.36 11.83
CA ASN A 171 7.64 -18.43 10.83
C ASN A 171 6.19 -18.65 10.40
N GLY A 172 5.88 -18.44 9.10
CA GLY A 172 4.69 -18.88 8.33
C GLY A 172 3.30 -18.72 8.97
N LYS A 173 3.09 -19.31 10.14
CA LYS A 173 1.88 -19.28 10.97
C LYS A 173 1.85 -18.14 12.00
N ASN A 174 2.99 -17.63 12.47
CA ASN A 174 3.06 -16.60 13.54
C ASN A 174 3.49 -15.21 13.04
N PHE A 175 3.32 -14.93 11.74
CA PHE A 175 3.76 -13.68 11.12
C PHE A 175 2.92 -12.47 11.62
N VAL A 176 3.56 -11.54 12.33
CA VAL A 176 2.99 -10.23 12.68
C VAL A 176 3.54 -9.20 11.69
N SER A 177 2.70 -8.80 10.74
CA SER A 177 3.03 -7.75 9.77
C SER A 177 2.79 -6.36 10.35
N VAL A 178 3.40 -5.34 9.78
CA VAL A 178 3.06 -3.93 10.08
C VAL A 178 1.64 -3.53 9.64
N PHE A 179 0.96 -4.36 8.85
CA PHE A 179 -0.45 -4.23 8.45
C PHE A 179 -1.42 -4.96 9.40
N GLY A 180 -0.91 -5.64 10.42
CA GLY A 180 -1.69 -6.45 11.36
C GLY A 180 -1.33 -7.94 11.34
N SER A 181 -2.06 -8.73 12.12
CA SER A 181 -1.82 -10.16 12.30
C SER A 181 -3.11 -10.96 12.32
N LYS A 182 -3.07 -12.18 11.76
CA LYS A 182 -4.16 -13.17 11.86
C LYS A 182 -4.33 -13.74 13.27
N MET A 183 -3.30 -13.62 14.11
CA MET A 183 -3.26 -14.18 15.46
C MET A 183 -3.50 -13.13 16.56
N ALA A 184 -3.59 -11.84 16.21
CA ALA A 184 -3.87 -10.83 17.22
C ALA A 184 -5.25 -11.08 17.83
N VAL A 185 -5.39 -10.77 19.12
CA VAL A 185 -6.67 -10.90 19.83
C VAL A 185 -7.38 -9.56 20.00
N ASN A 186 -6.63 -8.45 19.86
CA ASN A 186 -7.08 -7.08 20.01
C ASN A 186 -6.65 -6.27 18.78
N GLY A 187 -7.58 -5.52 18.19
CA GLY A 187 -7.29 -4.62 17.06
C GLY A 187 -8.51 -4.39 16.18
N LEU A 188 -8.33 -3.57 15.15
CA LEU A 188 -9.33 -3.37 14.10
C LEU A 188 -9.18 -4.43 13.01
N PRO A 189 -10.27 -5.11 12.62
CA PRO A 189 -10.32 -5.94 11.42
C PRO A 189 -9.99 -5.13 10.17
N GLY A 190 -8.84 -5.43 9.55
CA GLY A 190 -8.38 -4.90 8.27
C GLY A 190 -8.70 -5.84 7.13
N THR A 191 -9.38 -5.34 6.10
CA THR A 191 -9.69 -6.06 4.87
C THR A 191 -8.99 -5.39 3.68
N PHE A 192 -8.31 -6.19 2.87
CA PHE A 192 -7.65 -5.73 1.65
C PHE A 192 -8.56 -5.89 0.42
N TYR A 193 -8.64 -4.84 -0.39
CA TYR A 193 -9.38 -4.81 -1.64
C TYR A 193 -8.48 -4.40 -2.80
N ASP A 194 -8.49 -5.19 -3.88
CA ASP A 194 -7.75 -4.91 -5.11
C ASP A 194 -8.71 -4.49 -6.22
N PHE A 195 -8.70 -3.21 -6.59
CA PHE A 195 -9.60 -2.66 -7.61
C PHE A 195 -9.26 -3.15 -9.02
N LYS A 196 -8.06 -3.70 -9.21
CA LYS A 196 -7.62 -4.20 -10.51
C LYS A 196 -8.33 -5.48 -10.92
N GLN A 197 -9.03 -6.13 -9.98
CA GLN A 197 -9.73 -7.38 -10.19
C GLN A 197 -11.14 -7.30 -9.60
N ASN A 198 -12.09 -7.96 -10.22
CA ASN A 198 -13.41 -8.10 -9.64
C ASN A 198 -13.44 -9.24 -8.60
N LYS A 199 -14.57 -9.43 -7.91
CA LYS A 199 -14.77 -10.50 -6.91
C LYS A 199 -14.54 -11.91 -7.43
N SER A 200 -14.57 -12.12 -8.76
CA SER A 200 -14.31 -13.40 -9.42
C SER A 200 -12.84 -13.56 -9.85
N GLY A 201 -11.96 -12.60 -9.51
CA GLY A 201 -10.57 -12.56 -9.95
C GLY A 201 -10.37 -12.16 -11.41
N LYS A 202 -11.42 -11.64 -12.09
CA LYS A 202 -11.27 -11.18 -13.48
C LYS A 202 -10.69 -9.76 -13.50
N PRO A 203 -9.78 -9.45 -14.43
CA PRO A 203 -9.27 -8.11 -14.66
C PRO A 203 -10.38 -7.06 -14.82
N THR A 204 -10.20 -5.89 -14.21
CA THR A 204 -10.99 -4.68 -14.47
C THR A 204 -10.21 -3.72 -15.36
N PRO A 205 -10.83 -2.64 -15.89
CA PRO A 205 -10.10 -1.57 -16.57
C PRO A 205 -9.02 -0.90 -15.70
N MET A 206 -9.09 -1.05 -14.38
CA MET A 206 -8.08 -0.53 -13.45
C MET A 206 -6.79 -1.38 -13.40
N MET A 207 -6.70 -2.50 -14.12
CA MET A 207 -5.40 -3.17 -14.31
C MET A 207 -4.35 -2.21 -14.88
N GLY A 208 -4.74 -1.33 -15.81
CA GLY A 208 -3.84 -0.37 -16.45
C GLY A 208 -2.80 -1.01 -17.37
N GLY A 209 -1.90 -0.17 -17.90
CA GLY A 209 -0.77 -0.60 -18.72
C GLY A 209 0.45 -1.05 -17.91
N ALA A 210 1.39 -1.71 -18.58
CA ALA A 210 2.69 -2.07 -18.03
C ALA A 210 3.77 -1.11 -18.57
N PRO A 211 4.72 -0.64 -17.75
CA PRO A 211 4.91 -0.95 -16.32
C PRO A 211 4.00 -0.14 -15.39
N GLU A 212 3.65 -0.71 -14.23
CA GLU A 212 2.90 -0.01 -13.17
C GLU A 212 3.85 0.93 -12.42
N LYS A 213 4.15 2.08 -13.05
CA LYS A 213 5.07 3.10 -12.53
C LYS A 213 4.39 4.46 -12.42
N PHE A 214 4.83 5.25 -11.46
CA PHE A 214 4.40 6.64 -11.30
C PHE A 214 4.73 7.46 -12.54
N GLY A 215 3.74 8.25 -12.99
CA GLY A 215 3.87 9.12 -14.16
C GLY A 215 3.81 8.39 -15.51
N ASP A 216 3.63 7.06 -15.55
CA ASP A 216 3.47 6.35 -16.81
C ASP A 216 2.09 6.65 -17.44
N PRO A 217 2.03 7.25 -18.64
CA PRO A 217 0.76 7.64 -19.26
C PRO A 217 -0.23 6.48 -19.42
N SER A 218 0.27 5.25 -19.59
CA SER A 218 -0.56 4.05 -19.76
C SER A 218 -1.36 3.66 -18.50
N ASN A 219 -1.03 4.24 -17.34
CA ASN A 219 -1.75 4.03 -16.09
C ASN A 219 -2.75 5.15 -15.76
N SER A 220 -2.73 6.29 -16.47
CA SER A 220 -3.52 7.48 -16.11
C SER A 220 -5.02 7.20 -16.06
N ALA A 221 -5.56 6.50 -17.05
CA ALA A 221 -6.97 6.15 -17.10
C ALA A 221 -7.35 5.17 -15.97
N ALA A 222 -6.50 4.18 -15.69
CA ALA A 222 -6.70 3.22 -14.62
C ALA A 222 -6.68 3.87 -13.23
N ILE A 223 -5.77 4.83 -13.01
CA ILE A 223 -5.70 5.62 -11.77
C ILE A 223 -6.94 6.52 -11.63
N GLY A 224 -7.40 7.13 -12.72
CA GLY A 224 -8.63 7.93 -12.72
C GLY A 224 -9.87 7.12 -12.34
N LEU A 225 -9.99 5.89 -12.86
CA LEU A 225 -11.07 4.96 -12.49
C LEU A 225 -10.96 4.51 -11.03
N TYR A 226 -9.75 4.17 -10.56
CA TYR A 226 -9.51 3.84 -9.15
C TYR A 226 -9.94 4.98 -8.23
N ASN A 227 -9.50 6.21 -8.51
CA ASN A 227 -9.87 7.38 -7.72
C ASN A 227 -11.39 7.60 -7.72
N LYS A 228 -12.08 7.33 -8.82
CA LYS A 228 -13.54 7.42 -8.90
C LYS A 228 -14.22 6.39 -7.99
N GLU A 229 -13.79 5.13 -8.01
CA GLU A 229 -14.38 4.09 -7.16
C GLU A 229 -14.07 4.31 -5.67
N VAL A 230 -12.87 4.81 -5.34
CA VAL A 230 -12.54 5.24 -3.98
C VAL A 230 -13.47 6.39 -3.55
N ASN A 231 -13.67 7.42 -4.37
CA ASN A 231 -14.63 8.49 -4.06
C ASN A 231 -16.04 7.94 -3.83
N GLU A 232 -16.52 7.03 -4.68
CA GLU A 232 -17.84 6.41 -4.51
C GLU A 232 -17.96 5.65 -3.19
N PHE A 233 -16.91 4.93 -2.78
CA PHE A 233 -16.86 4.26 -1.47
C PHE A 233 -16.92 5.26 -0.31
N LEU A 234 -16.22 6.38 -0.42
CA LEU A 234 -16.20 7.42 0.60
C LEU A 234 -17.55 8.18 0.68
N ASP A 235 -18.15 8.52 -0.46
CA ASP A 235 -19.45 9.18 -0.58
C ASP A 235 -20.58 8.32 -0.02
N LYS A 236 -20.48 6.99 -0.17
CA LYS A 236 -21.38 6.02 0.45
C LYS A 236 -21.08 5.77 1.94
N GLY A 237 -20.29 6.65 2.57
CA GLY A 237 -20.03 6.62 3.99
C GLY A 237 -19.20 5.41 4.42
N PHE A 238 -18.20 5.03 3.61
CA PHE A 238 -17.30 3.90 3.85
C PHE A 238 -18.06 2.55 3.85
N SER A 239 -19.09 2.44 3.02
CA SER A 239 -19.90 1.23 2.93
C SER A 239 -19.20 0.17 2.09
N THR A 240 -18.94 -1.00 2.67
CA THR A 240 -18.33 -2.13 1.96
C THR A 240 -19.23 -2.68 0.84
N SER A 241 -20.52 -2.31 0.80
CA SER A 241 -21.40 -2.66 -0.31
C SER A 241 -20.99 -2.01 -1.64
N SER A 242 -20.33 -0.85 -1.62
CA SER A 242 -19.77 -0.25 -2.85
C SER A 242 -18.56 -1.02 -3.39
N LEU A 243 -17.93 -1.85 -2.54
CA LEU A 243 -16.79 -2.70 -2.88
C LEU A 243 -17.21 -4.13 -3.19
N ALA A 244 -18.51 -4.40 -3.33
CA ALA A 244 -19.04 -5.77 -3.44
C ALA A 244 -18.57 -6.53 -4.69
N ASP A 245 -18.24 -5.82 -5.77
CA ASP A 245 -17.66 -6.43 -6.97
C ASP A 245 -16.14 -6.30 -7.03
N VAL A 246 -15.48 -5.65 -6.07
CA VAL A 246 -14.02 -5.54 -6.01
C VAL A 246 -13.43 -6.82 -5.42
N PHE A 247 -12.28 -7.27 -5.93
CA PHE A 247 -11.57 -8.41 -5.33
C PHE A 247 -11.25 -8.11 -3.85
N ARG A 248 -11.60 -9.05 -2.98
CA ARG A 248 -11.36 -8.98 -1.54
C ARG A 248 -10.41 -10.11 -1.14
N ALA A 249 -9.35 -9.78 -0.41
CA ALA A 249 -8.47 -10.82 0.15
C ALA A 249 -9.28 -11.76 1.07
N PRO A 250 -9.02 -13.08 1.02
CA PRO A 250 -9.77 -14.05 1.82
C PRO A 250 -9.51 -13.89 3.33
N ASP A 251 -8.33 -13.38 3.68
CA ASP A 251 -7.92 -13.17 5.06
C ASP A 251 -8.19 -11.73 5.53
N THR A 252 -8.51 -11.62 6.81
CA THR A 252 -8.59 -10.36 7.54
C THR A 252 -7.45 -10.30 8.55
N LEU A 253 -6.79 -9.15 8.66
CA LEU A 253 -5.71 -8.93 9.62
C LEU A 253 -6.21 -8.03 10.75
N LEU A 254 -5.97 -8.41 12.00
CA LEU A 254 -6.25 -7.53 13.12
C LEU A 254 -5.05 -6.60 13.33
N ALA A 255 -5.30 -5.30 13.17
CA ALA A 255 -4.30 -4.26 13.39
C ALA A 255 -4.53 -3.59 14.74
N SER A 256 -3.55 -3.71 15.65
CA SER A 256 -3.55 -3.03 16.94
C SER A 256 -3.04 -1.59 16.88
N GLN A 257 -2.41 -1.21 15.77
CA GLN A 257 -1.94 0.13 15.42
C GLN A 257 -1.80 0.23 13.90
N ILE A 258 -1.71 1.45 13.37
CA ILE A 258 -1.30 1.71 11.99
C ILE A 258 -0.04 2.59 12.02
N PHE A 259 1.11 1.93 11.96
CA PHE A 259 2.42 2.56 11.84
C PHE A 259 3.25 1.68 10.92
N ILE A 260 3.08 1.93 9.62
CA ILE A 260 3.76 1.23 8.54
C ILE A 260 4.89 2.16 8.10
N PRO A 261 6.16 1.87 8.47
CA PRO A 261 7.29 2.67 8.01
C PRO A 261 7.47 2.52 6.49
N PRO A 262 8.24 3.40 5.83
CA PRO A 262 8.55 3.29 4.41
C PRO A 262 9.00 1.87 4.04
N CYS A 263 8.22 1.21 3.18
CA CYS A 263 8.48 -0.13 2.69
C CYS A 263 8.04 -0.27 1.24
N PRO A 264 8.45 -1.32 0.51
CA PRO A 264 7.90 -1.59 -0.81
C PRO A 264 6.38 -1.79 -0.75
N ALA A 265 5.64 -1.25 -1.71
CA ALA A 265 4.18 -1.44 -1.80
C ALA A 265 3.75 -2.91 -1.98
N THR A 266 4.70 -3.79 -2.34
CA THR A 266 4.49 -5.26 -2.37
C THR A 266 4.23 -5.87 -1.00
N GLU A 267 4.54 -5.16 0.07
CA GLU A 267 4.40 -5.67 1.44
C GLU A 267 2.93 -5.82 1.86
N ALA A 268 2.03 -4.97 1.39
CA ALA A 268 0.60 -5.10 1.73
C ALA A 268 -0.02 -6.38 1.11
N PRO A 269 0.08 -6.64 -0.21
CA PRO A 269 -0.40 -7.90 -0.78
C PRO A 269 0.21 -9.15 -0.12
N LYS A 270 1.50 -9.13 0.21
CA LYS A 270 2.18 -10.22 0.93
C LYS A 270 1.59 -10.44 2.33
N ALA A 271 1.37 -9.38 3.08
CA ALA A 271 0.80 -9.46 4.44
C ALA A 271 -0.59 -10.12 4.44
N TYR A 272 -1.40 -9.82 3.42
CA TYR A 272 -2.74 -10.41 3.23
C TYR A 272 -2.72 -11.79 2.53
N GLY A 273 -1.55 -12.35 2.22
CA GLY A 273 -1.43 -13.67 1.59
C GLY A 273 -1.85 -13.71 0.12
N VAL A 274 -1.94 -12.55 -0.55
CA VAL A 274 -2.37 -12.41 -1.94
C VAL A 274 -1.26 -11.85 -2.85
N GLY A 275 0.00 -11.92 -2.43
CA GLY A 275 1.13 -11.34 -3.16
C GLY A 275 1.36 -11.90 -4.58
N GLU A 276 0.91 -13.12 -4.86
CA GLU A 276 0.95 -13.70 -6.22
C GLU A 276 -0.26 -13.29 -7.09
N LEU A 277 -1.34 -12.85 -6.45
CA LEU A 277 -2.60 -12.49 -7.11
C LEU A 277 -2.73 -10.98 -7.32
N CYS A 278 -2.20 -10.19 -6.39
CA CYS A 278 -2.40 -8.75 -6.33
C CYS A 278 -1.06 -8.03 -6.47
N LYS A 279 -0.94 -7.23 -7.53
CA LYS A 279 0.21 -6.34 -7.74
C LYS A 279 0.14 -5.12 -6.81
N PRO A 280 1.28 -4.45 -6.54
CA PRO A 280 1.40 -3.47 -5.45
C PRO A 280 0.87 -2.07 -5.80
N SER A 281 -0.33 -1.97 -6.37
CA SER A 281 -0.91 -0.69 -6.84
C SER A 281 -2.44 -0.76 -6.87
N ARG A 282 -3.14 0.38 -6.77
CA ARG A 282 -4.62 0.51 -6.90
C ARG A 282 -5.38 -0.44 -5.98
N TRP A 283 -4.98 -0.46 -4.71
CA TRP A 283 -5.62 -1.24 -3.66
C TRP A 283 -5.90 -0.35 -2.45
N ILE A 284 -6.87 -0.75 -1.63
CA ILE A 284 -7.07 -0.18 -0.29
C ILE A 284 -7.04 -1.27 0.77
N ALA A 285 -6.59 -0.93 1.97
CA ALA A 285 -6.88 -1.70 3.18
C ALA A 285 -7.81 -0.88 4.07
N HIS A 286 -8.98 -1.45 4.37
CA HIS A 286 -10.02 -0.84 5.20
C HIS A 286 -10.07 -1.53 6.56
N TYR A 287 -9.63 -0.82 7.59
CA TYR A 287 -9.70 -1.23 8.98
C TYR A 287 -10.98 -0.67 9.60
N LYS A 288 -11.87 -1.54 10.07
CA LYS A 288 -13.22 -1.13 10.50
C LYS A 288 -13.63 -1.80 11.81
N GLY A 289 -14.10 -1.00 12.75
CA GLY A 289 -14.64 -1.48 14.01
C GLY A 289 -15.13 -0.35 14.91
N ALA A 290 -15.06 -0.57 16.22
CA ALA A 290 -15.30 0.44 17.21
C ALA A 290 -14.25 0.34 18.32
N VAL A 291 -13.98 1.47 18.98
CA VAL A 291 -13.04 1.55 20.09
C VAL A 291 -13.65 2.31 21.26
N LYS A 292 -13.08 2.10 22.45
CA LYS A 292 -13.43 2.81 23.68
C LYS A 292 -12.23 3.63 24.14
N PRO A 293 -12.33 4.97 24.22
CA PRO A 293 -11.27 5.81 24.75
C PRO A 293 -10.94 5.45 26.21
N PRO A 294 -9.66 5.51 26.61
CA PRO A 294 -9.24 5.15 27.97
C PRO A 294 -9.61 6.19 29.03
N GLN A 295 -9.82 7.45 28.60
CA GLN A 295 -10.13 8.57 29.48
C GLN A 295 -10.93 9.66 28.76
N ASN A 296 -11.44 10.61 29.54
CA ASN A 296 -12.05 11.82 29.02
C ASN A 296 -10.95 12.79 28.59
N GLY A 297 -11.18 13.54 27.53
CA GLY A 297 -10.25 14.58 27.12
C GLY A 297 -10.42 14.97 25.67
N LYS A 298 -9.69 16.00 25.26
CA LYS A 298 -9.65 16.43 23.87
C LYS A 298 -8.39 15.86 23.23
N PHE A 299 -8.52 15.27 22.06
CA PHE A 299 -7.38 14.76 21.29
C PHE A 299 -7.62 14.99 19.80
N ARG A 300 -6.60 14.78 18.98
CA ARG A 300 -6.72 14.78 17.51
C ARG A 300 -5.86 13.70 16.89
N PHE A 301 -6.25 13.25 15.71
CA PHE A 301 -5.42 12.38 14.90
C PHE A 301 -4.37 13.20 14.14
N VAL A 302 -3.16 12.66 14.04
CA VAL A 302 -2.04 13.23 13.29
C VAL A 302 -1.41 12.12 12.46
N GLY A 303 -1.10 12.36 11.19
CA GLY A 303 -0.56 11.29 10.37
C GLY A 303 -0.25 11.69 8.93
N SER A 304 0.20 10.70 8.16
CA SER A 304 0.38 10.79 6.72
C SER A 304 0.35 9.39 6.11
N GLY A 305 -0.02 9.30 4.84
CA GLY A 305 0.06 8.09 4.02
C GLY A 305 0.71 8.37 2.67
N ASP A 306 1.29 7.35 2.08
CA ASP A 306 1.77 7.33 0.70
C ASP A 306 1.19 6.05 0.09
N ASP A 307 0.12 6.13 -0.71
CA ASP A 307 -0.42 7.36 -1.32
C ASP A 307 -1.44 8.17 -0.49
N PHE A 308 -2.31 7.51 0.28
CA PHE A 308 -3.27 8.22 1.15
C PHE A 308 -3.66 7.45 2.40
N LEU A 309 -4.11 8.22 3.40
CA LEU A 309 -4.60 7.78 4.70
C LEU A 309 -5.83 8.61 5.09
N LEU A 310 -6.91 7.92 5.44
CA LEU A 310 -8.14 8.49 5.97
C LEU A 310 -8.47 7.88 7.33
N VAL A 311 -8.88 8.71 8.29
CA VAL A 311 -9.42 8.27 9.59
C VAL A 311 -10.83 8.84 9.75
N ARG A 312 -11.78 7.96 10.06
CA ARG A 312 -13.17 8.31 10.37
C ARG A 312 -13.47 7.94 11.81
N TRP A 313 -13.75 8.95 12.64
CA TRP A 313 -14.07 8.82 14.05
C TRP A 313 -15.51 9.26 14.31
N ASP A 314 -16.31 8.41 14.96
CA ASP A 314 -17.74 8.66 15.21
C ASP A 314 -18.49 9.10 13.93
N ARG A 315 -18.20 8.37 12.83
CA ARG A 315 -18.75 8.60 11.48
C ARG A 315 -18.39 9.94 10.84
N LYS A 316 -17.46 10.71 11.40
CA LYS A 316 -16.91 11.94 10.79
C LYS A 316 -15.46 11.72 10.37
N VAL A 317 -15.07 12.24 9.21
CA VAL A 317 -13.66 12.21 8.77
C VAL A 317 -12.88 13.19 9.65
N VAL A 318 -11.83 12.69 10.30
CA VAL A 318 -10.99 13.43 11.25
C VAL A 318 -9.50 13.39 10.89
N LEU A 319 -9.14 12.74 9.80
CA LEU A 319 -7.84 12.85 9.15
C LEU A 319 -8.00 12.46 7.69
N ASP A 320 -7.48 13.29 6.78
CA ASP A 320 -7.34 13.02 5.35
C ASP A 320 -5.97 13.54 4.92
N SER A 321 -5.04 12.63 4.69
CA SER A 321 -3.64 12.96 4.53
C SER A 321 -2.91 12.03 3.59
N GLY A 322 -1.98 12.60 2.84
CA GLY A 322 -1.01 11.86 2.05
C GLY A 322 -0.57 12.66 0.84
N TYR A 323 -0.32 11.97 -0.26
CA TYR A 323 -0.15 12.60 -1.57
C TYR A 323 -1.50 12.89 -2.25
N GLN A 324 -2.54 12.12 -1.90
CA GLN A 324 -3.92 12.36 -2.33
C GLN A 324 -4.79 12.76 -1.14
N HIS A 325 -5.74 13.68 -1.38
CA HIS A 325 -6.70 14.17 -0.38
C HIS A 325 -8.11 14.06 -0.97
N PHE A 326 -8.88 13.07 -0.53
CA PHE A 326 -10.19 12.75 -1.13
C PHE A 326 -11.34 13.61 -0.58
N ILE A 327 -11.25 14.02 0.68
CA ILE A 327 -12.35 14.65 1.43
C ILE A 327 -12.01 16.07 1.84
N SER A 328 -10.86 16.28 2.50
CA SER A 328 -10.47 17.59 3.00
C SER A 328 -9.87 18.49 1.92
N GLY A 329 -9.49 17.90 0.79
CA GLY A 329 -8.79 18.56 -0.30
C GLY A 329 -7.46 19.18 0.13
N ASN A 330 -6.95 20.07 -0.73
CA ASN A 330 -5.70 20.80 -0.49
C ASN A 330 -5.83 21.91 0.55
N THR A 331 -7.04 22.41 0.77
CA THR A 331 -7.36 23.44 1.79
C THR A 331 -7.56 22.85 3.19
N ASN A 332 -7.46 21.53 3.33
CA ASN A 332 -7.57 20.79 4.60
C ASN A 332 -8.83 21.17 5.41
N VAL A 333 -9.99 21.24 4.75
CA VAL A 333 -11.28 21.57 5.36
C VAL A 333 -12.10 20.31 5.59
N TYR A 334 -12.42 20.00 6.85
CA TYR A 334 -13.13 18.77 7.20
C TYR A 334 -14.65 18.97 7.26
N PRO A 335 -15.45 18.16 6.53
CA PRO A 335 -16.91 18.16 6.67
C PRO A 335 -17.33 17.88 8.11
N GLY A 336 -18.27 18.68 8.63
CA GLY A 336 -18.75 18.56 10.01
C GLY A 336 -17.89 19.25 11.07
N PHE A 337 -16.87 20.02 10.66
CA PHE A 337 -15.95 20.75 11.54
C PHE A 337 -15.84 22.25 11.18
N GLY A 338 -16.98 22.91 10.95
CA GLY A 338 -17.06 24.38 10.86
C GLY A 338 -16.51 25.00 9.57
N GLN A 339 -16.28 24.21 8.51
CA GLN A 339 -15.89 24.67 7.17
C GLN A 339 -14.67 25.60 7.14
N LYS A 340 -13.74 25.44 8.10
CA LYS A 340 -12.49 26.19 8.17
C LYS A 340 -11.27 25.28 7.91
N PRO A 341 -10.18 25.82 7.35
CA PRO A 341 -8.92 25.09 7.21
C PRO A 341 -8.33 24.66 8.56
N TYR A 342 -7.63 23.52 8.55
CA TYR A 342 -6.85 23.01 9.69
C TYR A 342 -5.36 22.96 9.33
N ASP A 343 -4.67 24.09 9.34
CA ASP A 343 -3.32 24.20 8.73
C ASP A 343 -2.16 23.67 9.60
N GLU A 344 -2.46 23.17 10.81
CA GLU A 344 -1.44 22.62 11.68
C GLU A 344 -0.84 21.32 11.11
N THR A 345 0.48 21.20 11.21
CA THR A 345 1.21 20.01 10.81
C THR A 345 2.31 19.67 11.82
N ARG A 346 2.89 18.46 11.69
CA ARG A 346 4.07 18.03 12.44
C ARG A 346 5.21 17.65 11.48
N PRO A 347 6.47 17.96 11.86
CA PRO A 347 7.61 17.69 11.00
C PRO A 347 7.78 16.19 10.77
N SER A 348 8.20 15.83 9.56
CA SER A 348 8.52 14.46 9.16
C SER A 348 9.60 14.48 8.07
N LYS A 349 10.30 13.35 7.89
CA LYS A 349 11.23 13.11 6.76
C LYS A 349 10.65 12.14 5.73
N LEU A 350 9.32 12.07 5.62
CA LEU A 350 8.59 11.20 4.69
C LEU A 350 8.25 11.89 3.36
N GLY A 351 8.88 13.02 3.04
CA GLY A 351 8.57 13.83 1.86
C GLY A 351 7.36 14.77 2.03
N LYS A 352 6.49 14.52 3.00
CA LYS A 352 5.36 15.39 3.41
C LYS A 352 5.31 15.55 4.93
N PRO A 353 4.91 16.71 5.48
CA PRO A 353 4.66 16.84 6.90
C PRO A 353 3.44 16.00 7.31
N LEU A 354 3.34 15.63 8.58
CA LEU A 354 2.15 14.95 9.09
C LEU A 354 1.03 15.98 9.25
N ARG A 355 -0.14 15.75 8.66
CA ARG A 355 -1.30 16.62 8.85
C ARG A 355 -1.90 16.41 10.24
N CYS A 356 -2.34 17.50 10.84
CA CYS A 356 -3.15 17.45 12.06
C CYS A 356 -4.63 17.60 11.71
N GLY A 357 -5.43 16.63 12.14
CA GLY A 357 -6.87 16.68 12.01
C GLY A 357 -7.56 17.63 13.00
N PRO A 358 -8.89 17.76 12.91
CA PRO A 358 -9.67 18.50 13.90
C PRO A 358 -9.54 17.90 15.29
N TRP A 359 -9.58 18.78 16.30
CA TRP A 359 -9.72 18.36 17.68
C TRP A 359 -11.10 17.78 17.96
N ILE A 360 -11.13 16.61 18.60
CA ILE A 360 -12.32 15.86 18.97
C ILE A 360 -12.33 15.54 20.46
N ASN A 361 -13.52 15.31 21.01
CA ASN A 361 -13.69 14.94 22.41
C ASN A 361 -13.77 13.41 22.54
N ALA A 362 -12.91 12.85 23.36
CA ALA A 362 -13.01 11.50 23.88
C ALA A 362 -13.88 11.48 25.15
N THR A 363 -14.77 10.50 25.22
CA THR A 363 -15.47 10.14 26.46
C THR A 363 -15.03 8.74 26.84
N ARG A 364 -14.53 8.59 28.06
CA ARG A 364 -14.04 7.33 28.62
C ARG A 364 -15.08 6.23 28.43
N ASP A 365 -14.63 5.07 27.95
CA ASP A 365 -15.42 3.87 27.74
C ASP A 365 -16.62 4.00 26.78
N LYS A 366 -16.85 5.18 26.17
CA LYS A 366 -17.86 5.36 25.11
C LYS A 366 -17.43 4.58 23.89
N GLU A 367 -18.25 3.60 23.51
CA GLU A 367 -18.09 2.89 22.25
C GLU A 367 -18.23 3.87 21.10
N THR A 368 -17.15 4.01 20.33
CA THR A 368 -17.04 4.98 19.25
C THR A 368 -16.63 4.26 17.96
N PRO A 369 -17.44 4.33 16.90
CA PRO A 369 -17.07 3.78 15.59
C PRO A 369 -15.76 4.39 15.09
N LEU A 370 -14.87 3.54 14.61
CA LEU A 370 -13.57 3.91 14.04
C LEU A 370 -13.32 3.14 12.76
N GLU A 371 -13.00 3.89 11.70
CA GLU A 371 -12.55 3.35 10.42
C GLU A 371 -11.26 4.04 10.00
N ILE A 372 -10.30 3.25 9.52
CA ILE A 372 -9.04 3.75 8.94
C ILE A 372 -8.92 3.13 7.56
N VAL A 373 -8.64 3.94 6.55
CA VAL A 373 -8.43 3.49 5.19
C VAL A 373 -7.07 3.97 4.73
N ILE A 374 -6.28 3.05 4.21
CA ILE A 374 -5.01 3.34 3.55
C ILE A 374 -5.10 2.83 2.13
N GLY A 375 -4.47 3.51 1.18
CA GLY A 375 -4.46 3.08 -0.21
C GLY A 375 -3.18 3.48 -0.93
N GLU A 376 -2.93 2.76 -2.01
CA GLU A 376 -1.70 2.85 -2.80
C GLU A 376 -2.02 3.00 -4.27
N THR A 377 -1.39 3.95 -4.93
CA THR A 377 -1.34 4.16 -6.37
C THR A 377 -0.19 5.13 -6.74
N PRO A 378 0.84 4.69 -7.46
CA PRO A 378 0.73 3.71 -8.53
C PRO A 378 1.60 2.48 -8.30
N GLY A 379 2.16 2.31 -7.09
CA GLY A 379 3.18 1.34 -6.77
C GLY A 379 4.52 2.03 -6.47
N GLY A 380 5.38 1.34 -5.72
CA GLY A 380 6.71 1.83 -5.37
C GLY A 380 6.97 1.73 -3.88
N THR A 381 7.21 2.88 -3.24
CA THR A 381 7.35 3.00 -1.79
C THR A 381 5.99 3.32 -1.21
N PHE A 382 5.63 2.64 -0.12
CA PHE A 382 4.40 2.84 0.63
C PHE A 382 4.74 3.17 2.09
N TYR A 383 3.94 4.02 2.72
CA TYR A 383 3.89 4.14 4.18
C TYR A 383 2.50 4.58 4.64
N ALA A 384 2.16 4.30 5.90
CA ALA A 384 0.96 4.88 6.51
C ALA A 384 1.11 4.93 8.03
N ILE A 385 0.97 6.13 8.60
CA ILE A 385 1.24 6.37 10.01
C ILE A 385 0.08 7.14 10.64
N VAL A 386 -0.49 6.57 11.70
CA VAL A 386 -1.58 7.15 12.51
C VAL A 386 -1.08 7.36 13.94
N LEU A 387 -1.03 8.62 14.33
CA LEU A 387 -0.65 9.10 15.66
C LEU A 387 -1.80 9.90 16.26
N ILE A 388 -1.65 10.26 17.53
CA ILE A 388 -2.51 11.22 18.21
C ILE A 388 -1.71 12.30 18.92
N GLU A 389 -2.36 13.45 19.10
CA GLU A 389 -1.99 14.46 20.08
C GLU A 389 -3.12 14.67 21.06
N VAL A 390 -2.75 14.92 22.32
CA VAL A 390 -3.68 15.14 23.42
C VAL A 390 -3.61 16.61 23.81
N ALA A 391 -4.75 17.18 24.17
CA ALA A 391 -4.79 18.54 24.68
C ALA A 391 -4.43 18.57 26.17
N ASP A 392 -3.62 19.56 26.54
CA ASP A 392 -3.38 19.94 27.93
C ASP A 392 -4.62 20.62 28.56
N ALA A 393 -4.51 21.01 29.83
CA ALA A 393 -5.58 21.69 30.55
C ALA A 393 -5.98 23.06 29.94
N SER A 394 -5.11 23.66 29.11
CA SER A 394 -5.39 24.91 28.38
C SER A 394 -6.04 24.68 27.01
N GLY A 395 -6.22 23.42 26.61
CA GLY A 395 -6.78 23.04 25.31
C GLY A 395 -5.77 23.09 24.16
N LYS A 396 -4.48 23.23 24.45
CA LYS A 396 -3.36 23.21 23.48
C LYS A 396 -2.73 21.82 23.42
N PRO A 397 -2.01 21.44 22.35
CA PRO A 397 -1.27 20.18 22.34
C PRO A 397 -0.30 20.11 23.53
N ASP A 398 -0.26 18.96 24.23
CA ASP A 398 0.62 18.71 25.37
C ASP A 398 2.10 18.52 25.00
N GLY A 399 2.43 18.62 23.71
CA GLY A 399 3.79 18.53 23.18
C GLY A 399 4.27 17.12 22.87
N GLN A 400 3.49 16.07 23.16
CA GLN A 400 3.90 14.68 22.95
C GLN A 400 3.05 13.97 21.90
N LEU A 401 3.64 13.68 20.74
CA LEU A 401 3.03 12.78 19.75
C LEU A 401 3.05 11.34 20.29
N ARG A 402 1.91 10.66 20.20
CA ARG A 402 1.76 9.28 20.68
C ARG A 402 1.30 8.39 19.54
N LEU A 403 1.78 7.15 19.51
CA LEU A 403 1.25 6.14 18.61
C LEU A 403 -0.23 5.87 18.94
N PHE A 404 -1.10 5.87 17.92
CA PHE A 404 -2.46 5.39 18.11
C PHE A 404 -2.44 3.87 18.31
N ARG A 405 -2.77 3.41 19.53
CA ARG A 405 -2.69 2.00 19.93
C ARG A 405 -3.99 1.48 20.51
N MET A 406 -4.21 0.19 20.29
CA MET A 406 -5.35 -0.55 20.82
C MET A 406 -4.97 -1.73 21.72
N THR A 407 -3.68 -1.86 22.02
CA THR A 407 -3.16 -2.88 22.93
C THR A 407 -1.85 -2.40 23.55
N THR A 408 -1.56 -2.93 24.74
CA THR A 408 -0.27 -2.80 25.43
C THR A 408 0.71 -3.91 25.05
N ASP A 409 0.30 -4.87 24.21
CA ASP A 409 1.20 -5.92 23.70
C ASP A 409 2.43 -5.33 23.01
N ASP A 410 3.52 -6.09 22.96
CA ASP A 410 4.75 -5.64 22.31
C ASP A 410 4.51 -5.24 20.84
N LEU A 411 5.13 -4.12 20.44
CA LEU A 411 5.12 -3.70 19.05
C LEU A 411 5.95 -4.65 18.18
N PRO A 412 5.64 -4.78 16.88
CA PRO A 412 6.54 -5.43 15.94
C PRO A 412 7.96 -4.86 16.04
N ASP A 413 8.97 -5.74 15.98
CA ASP A 413 10.38 -5.34 16.12
C ASP A 413 10.80 -4.24 15.13
N ALA A 414 10.16 -4.21 13.95
CA ALA A 414 10.38 -3.19 12.92
C ALA A 414 10.00 -1.76 13.35
N ILE A 415 9.14 -1.61 14.36
CA ILE A 415 8.59 -0.30 14.77
C ILE A 415 8.71 -0.04 16.28
N LYS A 416 9.19 -1.00 17.08
CA LYS A 416 9.25 -0.87 18.55
C LYS A 416 10.04 0.35 19.03
N ASN A 417 11.03 0.79 18.25
CA ASN A 417 11.89 1.93 18.55
C ASN A 417 11.47 3.20 17.77
N GLY A 418 10.28 3.21 17.16
CA GLY A 418 9.85 4.28 16.27
C GLY A 418 10.55 4.23 14.91
N HIS A 419 10.57 5.36 14.22
CA HIS A 419 11.23 5.48 12.92
C HIS A 419 11.95 6.84 12.81
N PRO A 420 13.19 6.91 12.30
CA PRO A 420 13.95 8.16 12.23
C PRO A 420 13.31 9.25 11.36
N SER A 421 12.40 8.88 10.45
CA SER A 421 11.63 9.85 9.67
C SER A 421 10.50 10.52 10.44
N ILE A 422 10.12 10.00 11.61
CA ILE A 422 9.20 10.64 12.54
C ILE A 422 9.78 10.52 13.96
N PRO A 423 10.76 11.37 14.31
CA PRO A 423 11.38 11.32 15.63
C PRO A 423 10.42 11.79 16.73
N GLY A 424 10.67 11.35 17.96
CA GLY A 424 9.98 11.88 19.16
C GLY A 424 8.57 11.33 19.40
N VAL A 425 8.16 10.27 18.69
CA VAL A 425 6.89 9.59 18.97
C VAL A 425 7.02 8.72 20.19
N ASP A 426 6.10 8.88 21.14
CA ASP A 426 5.88 7.91 22.21
C ASP A 426 5.20 6.67 21.63
N MET A 427 6.02 5.66 21.34
CA MET A 427 5.59 4.39 20.78
C MET A 427 4.81 3.53 21.79
N THR A 428 4.84 3.84 23.08
CA THR A 428 4.06 3.11 24.09
C THR A 428 2.58 3.50 24.03
N GLY A 429 2.26 4.69 23.49
CA GLY A 429 0.90 5.27 23.50
C GLY A 429 0.53 5.92 24.84
N GLY A 430 1.41 5.86 25.84
CA GLY A 430 1.19 6.39 27.18
C GLY A 430 -0.08 5.84 27.83
N ASP A 431 -0.85 6.73 28.45
CA ASP A 431 -2.16 6.47 29.04
C ASP A 431 -3.32 6.50 28.01
N TRP A 432 -3.02 6.67 26.71
CA TRP A 432 -4.00 6.75 25.62
C TRP A 432 -4.11 5.46 24.79
N ILE A 433 -4.23 4.32 25.47
CA ILE A 433 -4.50 3.01 24.81
C ILE A 433 -6.01 2.78 24.68
N PHE A 434 -6.50 2.77 23.45
CA PHE A 434 -7.92 2.56 23.15
C PHE A 434 -8.28 1.08 23.29
N LYS A 435 -9.47 0.75 23.81
CA LYS A 435 -9.91 -0.65 23.87
C LYS A 435 -10.73 -0.98 22.62
N PRO A 436 -10.30 -1.92 21.76
CA PRO A 436 -11.11 -2.34 20.63
C PRO A 436 -12.36 -3.06 21.13
N VAL A 437 -13.51 -2.70 20.59
CA VAL A 437 -14.74 -3.46 20.81
C VAL A 437 -14.66 -4.67 19.90
N LYS A 438 -14.77 -5.87 20.49
CA LYS A 438 -14.74 -7.11 19.70
C LYS A 438 -15.80 -7.03 18.62
N ALA A 439 -15.36 -7.04 17.37
CA ALA A 439 -16.26 -7.16 16.24
C ALA A 439 -16.99 -8.49 16.37
N SER A 440 -18.32 -8.46 16.47
CA SER A 440 -19.14 -9.60 16.07
C SER A 440 -18.98 -9.72 14.55
N VAL A 441 -17.95 -10.43 14.10
CA VAL A 441 -17.76 -10.70 12.68
C VAL A 441 -18.93 -11.62 12.26
N SER A 442 -19.97 -11.05 11.65
CA SER A 442 -20.89 -11.85 10.85
C SER A 442 -20.07 -12.40 9.69
N ARG A 443 -19.83 -13.71 9.72
CA ARG A 443 -19.17 -14.43 8.63
C ARG A 443 -19.94 -14.32 7.33
#